data_AF-A0A925G2T9-F1
#
_entry.id   AF-A0A925G2T9-F1
#
_cell.length_a   1.000
_cell.length_b   1.000
_cell.length_c   1.000
_cell.angle_alpha   90.00
_cell.angle_beta   90.00
_cell.angle_gamma   90.00
#
_symmetry.space_group_name_H-M   'P 1'
#
loop_
_entity.id
_entity.type
_entity.pdbx_description
1 polymer ?
#
loop_
_entity_poly.entity_id
_entity_poly.type
_entity_poly.pdbx_seq_one_letter_code
_entity_poly.pdbx_strand_id
1 'polypeptide(L)' 'MKSPLIIGSRGSRLALWQAEWVKYVLEARHPHLEIRIEIIKTSGDVLNNVSLSVIGGQG' A
#
# COMPACT_ATOMS: atom_id res chain seq x y z
N MET A 1 23.18 8.12 8.05
CA MET A 1 22.36 6.93 7.76
C MET A 1 21.29 7.33 6.76
N LYS A 2 21.10 6.61 5.65
CA LYS A 2 20.00 6.92 4.71
C LYS A 2 18.69 6.40 5.31
N SER A 3 17.63 7.20 5.27
CA SER A 3 16.30 6.75 5.69
C SER A 3 15.77 5.69 4.71
N PRO A 4 15.11 4.63 5.20
CA PRO A 4 14.50 3.64 4.32
C PRO A 4 13.37 4.26 3.49
N LEU A 5 13.19 3.77 2.26
CA LEU A 5 12.02 4.10 1.44
C LEU A 5 10.83 3.31 1.98
N ILE A 6 9.74 4.01 2.32
CA ILE A 6 8.53 3.38 2.84
C ILE A 6 7.43 3.41 1.77
N ILE A 7 6.92 2.24 1.42
CA ILE A 7 5.75 2.08 0.55
C ILE A 7 4.51 1.92 1.45
N GLY A 8 3.67 2.94 1.48
CA GLY A 8 2.36 2.86 2.11
C GLY A 8 1.38 2.06 1.24
N SER A 9 0.71 1.05 1.79
CA SER A 9 -0.32 0.28 1.08
C SER A 9 -1.56 0.02 1.93
N ARG A 10 -2.71 -0.24 1.27
CA ARG A 10 -3.90 -0.74 1.97
C ARG A 10 -3.68 -2.18 2.41
N GLY A 11 -4.41 -2.63 3.43
CA GLY A 11 -4.28 -3.98 3.97
C GLY A 11 -4.93 -5.09 3.11
N SER A 12 -5.61 -4.75 2.01
CA SER A 12 -6.24 -5.75 1.15
C SER A 12 -5.19 -6.61 0.43
N ARG A 13 -5.52 -7.88 0.17
CA ARG A 13 -4.59 -8.83 -0.47
C ARG A 13 -4.06 -8.31 -1.82
N LEU A 14 -4.93 -7.66 -2.61
CA LEU A 14 -4.54 -7.08 -3.89
C LEU A 14 -3.57 -5.91 -3.71
N ALA A 15 -3.84 -5.01 -2.76
CA ALA A 15 -2.99 -3.86 -2.50
C ALA A 15 -1.61 -4.26 -1.96
N LEU A 16 -1.56 -5.30 -1.12
CA LEU A 16 -0.29 -5.86 -0.66
C LEU A 16 0.50 -6.48 -1.81
N TRP A 17 -0.14 -7.28 -2.67
CA TRP A 17 0.52 -7.85 -3.85
C TRP A 17 1.08 -6.76 -4.78
N GLN A 18 0.32 -5.69 -5.01
CA GLN A 18 0.79 -4.54 -5.80
C GLN A 18 2.01 -3.87 -5.16
N ALA A 19 2.00 -3.67 -3.83
CA ALA A 19 3.10 -3.07 -3.11
C ALA A 19 4.36 -3.95 -3.13
N GLU A 20 4.21 -5.27 -2.99
CA GLU A 20 5.30 -6.24 -3.12
C GLU A 20 5.91 -6.24 -4.51
N TRP A 21 5.07 -6.16 -5.56
CA TRP A 21 5.55 -6.07 -6.93
C TRP A 21 6.38 -4.79 -7.17
N VAL A 22 5.91 -3.64 -6.68
CA VAL A 22 6.66 -2.37 -6.76
C VAL A 22 7.98 -2.47 -5.99
N LYS A 23 7.95 -3.01 -4.77
CA LYS A 23 9.15 -3.25 -3.96
C LYS A 23 10.18 -4.09 -4.73
N TYR A 24 9.76 -5.21 -5.31
CA TYR A 24 10.64 -6.10 -6.08
C TYR A 24 11.33 -5.38 -7.24
N VAL A 25 10.58 -4.59 -8.02
CA VAL A 25 11.14 -3.84 -9.15
C VAL A 25 12.14 -2.78 -8.68
N LEU A 26 11.87 -2.11 -7.55
CA LEU A 26 12.76 -1.10 -6.99
C LEU A 26 14.04 -1.71 -6.42
N GLU A 27 13.94 -2.83 -5.69
CA GLU A 27 15.11 -3.56 -5.17
C GLU A 27 16.01 -4.06 -6.31
N ALA A 28 15.42 -4.54 -7.41
CA ALA A 28 16.18 -4.98 -8.58
C ALA A 28 16.95 -3.83 -9.27
N ARG A 29 16.36 -2.63 -9.33
CA ARG A 29 16.97 -1.45 -9.98
C ARG A 29 17.89 -0.65 -9.06
N HIS A 30 17.66 -0.72 -7.75
CA HIS A 30 18.39 0.03 -6.74
C HIS A 30 18.78 -0.87 -5.56
N PRO A 31 19.80 -1.76 -5.72
CA PRO A 31 20.18 -2.74 -4.69
C PRO A 31 20.64 -2.15 -3.34
N HIS A 32 20.88 -0.83 -3.29
CA HIS A 32 21.33 -0.11 -2.10
C HIS A 32 20.18 0.60 -1.36
N LEU A 33 18.94 0.54 -1.86
CA LEU A 33 17.77 1.07 -1.17
C LEU A 33 17.24 0.04 -0.19
N GLU A 34 17.11 0.44 1.07
CA GLU A 34 16.31 -0.29 2.04
C GLU A 34 14.84 0.09 1.85
N ILE A 35 13.99 -0.89 1.49
CA ILE A 35 12.57 -0.67 1.16
C ILE A 35 11.68 -1.48 2.11
N ARG A 36 10.70 -0.81 2.72
CA ARG A 36 9.71 -1.42 3.62
C ARG A 36 8.29 -1.11 3.15
N ILE A 37 7.37 -2.04 3.39
CA ILE A 37 5.94 -1.83 3.15
C ILE A 37 5.27 -1.60 4.50
N GLU A 38 4.49 -0.53 4.62
CA GLU A 38 3.68 -0.23 5.79
C GLU A 38 2.20 -0.21 5.41
N ILE A 39 1.39 -0.93 6.19
CA ILE A 39 -0.06 -0.94 6.00
C ILE A 39 -0.64 0.33 6.60
N ILE A 40 -1.24 1.16 5.75
CA ILE A 40 -1.98 2.35 6.17
C ILE A 40 -3.46 1.97 6.24
N LYS A 41 -4.06 2.17 7.40
CA LYS A 41 -5.51 2.01 7.57
C LYS A 41 -6.22 3.22 6.97
N THR A 42 -7.05 3.00 5.96
CA THR A 42 -7.88 4.05 5.38
C THR A 42 -9.31 3.95 5.91
N SER A 43 -10.07 5.05 5.90
CA SER A 43 -11.49 5.05 6.30
C SER A 43 -12.33 4.07 5.48
N GLY A 44 -11.94 3.80 4.22
CA GLY A 44 -12.57 2.80 3.37
C GLY A 44 -12.38 1.36 3.84
N ASP A 45 -11.29 1.05 4.56
CA ASP A 45 -11.06 -0.28 5.15
C ASP A 45 -11.95 -0.52 6.39
N VAL A 46 -12.40 0.57 7.03
CA VAL A 46 -13.29 0.52 8.21
C VAL A 46 -14.75 0.29 7.80
N LEU A 47 -15.13 0.68 6.57
CA LEU A 47 -16.51 0.69 6.07
C LEU A 47 -16.93 -0.60 5.33
N ASN A 48 -16.35 -1.76 5.66
CA ASN A 48 -16.63 -3.06 5.03
C ASN A 48 -18.08 -3.59 5.16
N ASN A 49 -19.01 -2.81 5.75
CA ASN A 49 -20.42 -3.21 5.94
C ASN A 49 -21.44 -2.30 5.23
N VAL A 50 -20.99 -1.37 4.38
CA VAL A 50 -21.90 -0.53 3.59
C VAL A 50 -21.61 -0.68 2.11
N SER A 51 -22.68 -0.88 1.33
CA SER A 51 -22.61 -0.99 -0.12
C SER A 51 -21.87 0.21 -0.72
N LEU A 52 -21.06 -0.04 -1.75
CA LEU A 52 -20.38 0.99 -2.56
C LEU A 52 -21.36 2.07 -3.06
N SER A 53 -22.64 1.72 -3.23
CA SER A 53 -23.70 2.66 -3.60
C SER A 53 -24.04 3.70 -2.53
N VAL A 54 -23.69 3.46 -1.27
CA VAL A 54 -23.92 4.39 -0.14
C VAL A 54 -22.72 5.31 0.06
N ILE A 55 -21.51 4.85 -0.30
CA ILE A 55 -20.28 5.63 -0.23
C ILE A 55 -20.17 6.50 -1.49
N GLY A 56 -21.03 7.51 -1.57
CA GLY A 56 -20.94 8.55 -2.59
C GLY A 56 -19.56 9.20 -2.55
N GLY A 57 -18.80 8.98 -3.63
CA GLY A 57 -17.59 9.65 -4.08
C GLY A 57 -16.78 10.48 -3.09
N GLN A 58 -15.60 9.97 -2.74
CA GLN A 58 -14.33 10.69 -2.80
C GLN A 58 -13.21 9.63 -2.89
N GLY A 59 -12.46 9.68 -3.98
CA GLY A 59 -11.35 8.76 -4.29
C GLY A 59 -10.17 8.97 -3.36
#